data_AF-A0A354TGM1-F1
#
_entry.id   AF-A0A354TGM1-F1
#
_cell.length_a   1.000
_cell.length_b   1.000
_cell.length_c   1.000
_cell.angle_alpha   90.00
_cell.angle_beta   90.00
_cell.angle_gamma   90.00
#
_symmetry.space_group_name_H-M   'P 1'
#
loop_
_entity.id
_entity.type
_entity.pdbx_description
1 polymer ?
#
loop_
_entity_poly.entity_id
_entity_poly.type
_entity_poly.pdbx_seq_one_letter_code
_entity_poly.pdbx_strand_id
1 'polypeptide(L)'
;MKFRRLIIALSLVLAHAFAEVPNVIVILADDMGAGDVAAFNGGRNRTPNIDKLVSEGLWFERAYSGAPVCAPSRAALLTGRYPHRTGVVSLALDKELELTRLKRDEMTVADVFAANGWRTGLVGKWHTGLGEGFGPVARGFQEVACFHGSDGGGYHSYILHTDDRMAEKPRPQDRYLTDELNQRAIAFVRRHAQEPFFLHLAHYAPHRPLQAPEEIIEPYLQAGFDRETATVYAMIEVMDRGIGELMRELDTLGLRERTLILFASDNGPDPLVAPRFNHDLRGTKYEVHEGGIRVPFIARWPGVIKPGKTSAMIHFTDVLPTLVELCGLKHTPKPPLDGRSFAGLLKTGADFATPVRFWQWNRQEPNHTHNAAMRDGPWKLVKPFVTKNKIAGDSDLPHALYHLDNDPAEAADLATQQPERLKTMREALDTWSREVERDRTR
;
A
#
# COMPACT_ATOMS: atom_id res chain seq x y z
N MET A 1 -5.92 -12.08 -60.79
CA MET A 1 -5.64 -10.93 -59.87
C MET A 1 -6.93 -10.54 -59.14
N LYS A 2 -7.12 -10.91 -57.86
CA LYS A 2 -8.10 -10.32 -56.90
C LYS A 2 -8.25 -11.24 -55.66
N PHE A 3 -7.19 -11.45 -54.87
CA PHE A 3 -7.32 -12.14 -53.57
C PHE A 3 -6.23 -11.77 -52.54
N ARG A 4 -5.60 -10.59 -52.67
CA ARG A 4 -4.49 -10.16 -51.79
C ARG A 4 -4.76 -8.89 -50.97
N ARG A 5 -6.00 -8.38 -50.92
CA ARG A 5 -6.33 -7.13 -50.19
C ARG A 5 -7.16 -7.30 -48.92
N LEU A 6 -7.53 -8.53 -48.53
CA LEU A 6 -8.41 -8.74 -47.37
C LEU A 6 -7.69 -9.08 -46.04
N ILE A 7 -6.40 -9.43 -46.07
CA ILE A 7 -5.66 -9.84 -44.86
C ILE A 7 -5.03 -8.65 -44.11
N ILE A 8 -4.81 -7.52 -44.77
CA ILE A 8 -4.20 -6.32 -44.16
C ILE A 8 -5.22 -5.50 -43.35
N ALA A 9 -6.52 -5.58 -43.68
CA ALA A 9 -7.55 -4.86 -42.94
C ALA A 9 -7.89 -5.52 -41.59
N LEU A 10 -7.76 -6.84 -41.46
CA LEU A 10 -8.07 -7.56 -40.22
C LEU A 10 -6.98 -7.41 -39.15
N SER A 11 -5.73 -7.14 -39.56
CA SER A 11 -4.59 -6.94 -38.66
C SER A 11 -4.52 -5.52 -38.09
N LEU A 12 -5.10 -4.51 -38.76
CA LEU A 12 -5.16 -3.13 -38.27
C LEU A 12 -6.28 -2.88 -37.23
N VAL A 13 -7.34 -3.69 -37.23
CA VAL A 13 -8.44 -3.56 -36.25
C VAL A 13 -8.05 -4.12 -34.88
N LEU A 14 -7.20 -5.15 -34.82
CA LEU A 14 -6.70 -5.71 -33.55
C LEU A 14 -5.68 -4.80 -32.84
N ALA A 15 -4.94 -3.97 -33.58
CA ALA A 15 -3.96 -3.05 -32.99
C ALA A 15 -4.60 -1.84 -32.28
N HIS A 16 -5.83 -1.46 -32.63
CA HIS A 16 -6.54 -0.34 -31.98
C HIS A 16 -7.29 -0.74 -30.71
N ALA A 17 -7.58 -2.03 -30.49
CA ALA A 17 -8.34 -2.48 -29.33
C ALA A 17 -7.53 -2.43 -28.01
N PHE A 18 -6.20 -2.48 -28.08
CA PHE A 18 -5.33 -2.40 -26.90
C PHE A 18 -5.06 -0.96 -26.42
N ALA A 19 -5.47 0.06 -27.17
CA ALA A 19 -5.24 1.45 -26.81
C ALA A 19 -6.14 1.95 -25.65
N GLU A 20 -7.22 1.22 -25.32
CA GLU A 20 -8.17 1.64 -24.28
C GLU A 20 -7.91 1.01 -22.90
N VAL A 21 -7.07 -0.03 -22.81
CA VAL A 21 -6.92 -0.85 -21.61
C VAL A 21 -5.58 -0.53 -20.92
N PRO A 22 -5.57 0.02 -19.70
CA PRO A 22 -4.33 0.41 -19.04
C PRO A 22 -3.60 -0.77 -18.41
N ASN A 23 -2.27 -0.66 -18.40
CA ASN A 23 -1.45 -1.35 -17.42
C ASN A 23 -1.59 -0.66 -16.06
N VAL A 24 -1.39 -1.42 -14.98
CA VAL A 24 -1.43 -0.90 -13.62
C VAL A 24 -0.17 -1.34 -12.89
N ILE A 25 0.53 -0.39 -12.28
CA ILE A 25 1.63 -0.66 -11.35
C ILE A 25 1.29 -0.04 -10.00
N VAL A 26 1.27 -0.88 -8.97
CA VAL A 26 1.17 -0.46 -7.57
C VAL A 26 2.54 -0.63 -6.92
N ILE A 27 3.20 0.49 -6.67
CA ILE A 27 4.46 0.58 -5.94
C ILE A 27 4.13 0.83 -4.47
N LEU A 28 4.54 -0.08 -3.60
CA LEU A 28 4.25 -0.02 -2.16
C LEU A 28 5.56 -0.09 -1.37
N ALA A 29 5.87 0.98 -0.65
CA ALA A 29 6.96 1.01 0.34
C ALA A 29 6.53 0.35 1.67
N ASP A 30 7.50 0.04 2.53
CA ASP A 30 7.28 -0.64 3.82
C ASP A 30 7.90 0.19 4.95
N ASP A 31 7.06 0.72 5.84
CA ASP A 31 7.43 1.68 6.89
C ASP A 31 7.90 3.06 6.40
N MET A 32 7.49 3.50 5.22
CA MET A 32 7.75 4.86 4.75
C MET A 32 6.69 5.84 5.29
N GLY A 33 7.13 6.90 5.97
CA GLY A 33 6.25 7.98 6.44
C GLY A 33 6.02 9.02 5.35
N ALA A 34 4.94 9.81 5.46
CA ALA A 34 4.70 10.91 4.52
C ALA A 34 5.86 11.93 4.54
N GLY A 35 6.47 12.13 5.72
CA GLY A 35 7.61 13.02 5.89
C GLY A 35 8.95 12.50 5.31
N ASP A 36 8.98 11.33 4.67
CA ASP A 36 10.16 10.85 3.95
C ASP A 36 10.17 11.18 2.46
N VAL A 37 9.11 11.82 1.94
CA VAL A 37 9.12 12.31 0.57
C VAL A 37 9.77 13.71 0.60
N ALA A 38 10.82 13.91 -0.19
CA ALA A 38 11.60 15.14 -0.20
C ALA A 38 10.72 16.38 -0.48
N ALA A 39 9.75 16.25 -1.40
CA ALA A 39 8.75 17.28 -1.69
C ALA A 39 7.89 17.70 -0.48
N PHE A 40 7.79 16.88 0.57
CA PHE A 40 6.96 17.15 1.75
C PHE A 40 7.76 17.51 3.00
N ASN A 41 9.09 17.42 2.94
CA ASN A 41 9.96 17.58 4.11
C ASN A 41 11.05 18.63 3.96
N GLY A 42 11.00 19.45 2.90
CA GLY A 42 11.99 20.49 2.66
C GLY A 42 13.33 19.96 2.13
N GLY A 43 13.35 18.79 1.51
CA GLY A 43 14.56 18.21 0.91
C GLY A 43 15.56 17.62 1.91
N ARG A 44 15.08 17.09 3.05
CA ARG A 44 15.92 16.42 4.06
C ARG A 44 16.57 15.14 3.52
N ASN A 45 15.90 14.49 2.56
CA ASN A 45 16.40 13.36 1.81
C ASN A 45 16.21 13.57 0.30
N ARG A 46 16.69 12.63 -0.53
CA ARG A 46 16.63 12.73 -1.99
C ARG A 46 15.65 11.72 -2.58
N THR A 47 14.54 12.21 -3.11
CA THR A 47 13.54 11.41 -3.83
C THR A 47 13.11 12.04 -5.16
N PRO A 48 14.04 12.40 -6.06
CA PRO A 48 13.70 13.15 -7.27
C PRO A 48 12.69 12.45 -8.19
N ASN A 49 12.62 11.11 -8.20
CA ASN A 49 11.68 10.39 -9.05
C ASN A 49 10.28 10.30 -8.42
N ILE A 50 10.18 10.10 -7.11
CA ILE A 50 8.91 10.19 -6.37
C ILE A 50 8.40 11.64 -6.40
N ASP A 51 9.27 12.64 -6.25
CA ASP A 51 8.92 14.06 -6.39
C ASP A 51 8.37 14.35 -7.79
N LYS A 52 8.96 13.71 -8.82
CA LYS A 52 8.42 13.77 -10.18
C LYS A 52 7.04 13.15 -10.27
N LEU A 53 6.78 12.00 -9.63
CA LEU A 53 5.42 11.43 -9.54
C LEU A 53 4.45 12.38 -8.84
N VAL A 54 4.87 13.07 -7.77
CA VAL A 54 4.05 14.11 -7.11
C VAL A 54 3.71 15.24 -8.10
N SER A 55 4.69 15.72 -8.86
CA SER A 55 4.50 16.84 -9.79
C SER A 55 3.71 16.48 -11.06
N GLU A 56 3.80 15.24 -11.53
CA GLU A 56 3.12 14.74 -12.75
C GLU A 56 1.83 13.97 -12.45
N GLY A 57 1.48 13.79 -11.18
CA GLY A 57 0.33 13.01 -10.73
C GLY A 57 -0.58 13.79 -9.77
N LEU A 58 -1.57 13.10 -9.24
CA LEU A 58 -2.44 13.61 -8.18
C LEU A 58 -1.98 13.05 -6.84
N TRP A 59 -1.49 13.92 -5.96
CA TRP A 59 -1.18 13.58 -4.56
C TRP A 59 -2.44 13.69 -3.69
N PHE A 60 -2.71 12.64 -2.92
CA PHE A 60 -3.76 12.62 -1.92
C PHE A 60 -3.19 13.02 -0.57
N GLU A 61 -3.56 14.21 -0.09
CA GLU A 61 -3.12 14.68 1.22
C GLU A 61 -3.68 13.77 2.32
N ARG A 62 -4.86 13.18 2.14
CA ARG A 62 -5.60 12.41 3.16
C ARG A 62 -5.82 10.94 2.74
N ALA A 63 -4.75 10.25 2.38
CA ALA A 63 -4.79 8.82 2.10
C ALA A 63 -4.43 7.96 3.32
N TYR A 64 -5.20 6.91 3.54
CA TYR A 64 -5.07 6.05 4.72
C TYR A 64 -4.80 4.60 4.36
N SER A 65 -3.83 4.02 5.05
CA SER A 65 -3.56 2.59 5.05
C SER A 65 -4.71 1.81 5.70
N GLY A 66 -4.77 0.50 5.45
CA GLY A 66 -5.80 -0.36 6.03
C GLY A 66 -5.64 -0.60 7.53
N ALA A 67 -4.43 -0.40 8.05
CA ALA A 67 -4.05 -0.61 9.44
C ALA A 67 -2.70 0.10 9.70
N PRO A 68 -2.32 0.36 10.96
CA PRO A 68 -1.02 0.93 11.31
C PRO A 68 0.14 -0.09 11.22
N VAL A 69 -0.02 -1.18 10.47
CA VAL A 69 0.96 -2.26 10.30
C VAL A 69 0.82 -2.94 8.93
N CYS A 70 1.92 -3.54 8.48
CA CYS A 70 2.14 -3.98 7.12
C CYS A 70 1.14 -5.07 6.65
N ALA A 71 1.14 -6.25 7.27
CA ALA A 71 0.34 -7.39 6.82
C ALA A 71 -1.19 -7.09 6.75
N PRO A 72 -1.83 -6.60 7.83
CA PRO A 72 -3.23 -6.18 7.76
C PRO A 72 -3.49 -5.10 6.70
N SER A 73 -2.63 -4.08 6.60
CA SER A 73 -2.81 -3.01 5.61
C SER A 73 -2.74 -3.53 4.17
N ARG A 74 -1.78 -4.42 3.87
CA ARG A 74 -1.65 -5.10 2.58
C ARG A 74 -2.90 -5.91 2.25
N ALA A 75 -3.46 -6.63 3.22
CA ALA A 75 -4.71 -7.37 3.02
C ALA A 75 -5.86 -6.45 2.59
N ALA A 76 -5.96 -5.24 3.17
CA ALA A 76 -6.97 -4.27 2.77
C ALA A 76 -6.75 -3.71 1.36
N LEU A 77 -5.49 -3.39 1.02
CA LEU A 77 -5.12 -2.94 -0.32
C LEU A 77 -5.45 -3.98 -1.39
N LEU A 78 -5.14 -5.25 -1.09
CA LEU A 78 -5.32 -6.35 -2.03
C LEU A 78 -6.80 -6.74 -2.21
N THR A 79 -7.64 -6.61 -1.18
CA THR A 79 -9.02 -7.17 -1.23
C THR A 79 -10.12 -6.12 -1.28
N GLY A 80 -9.82 -4.84 -1.04
CA GLY A 80 -10.84 -3.81 -0.91
C GLY A 80 -11.70 -3.94 0.35
N ARG A 81 -11.26 -4.72 1.35
CA ARG A 81 -12.00 -5.04 2.59
C ARG A 81 -11.16 -4.78 3.84
N TYR A 82 -11.82 -4.51 4.96
CA TYR A 82 -11.11 -4.27 6.21
C TYR A 82 -10.34 -5.52 6.66
N PRO A 83 -9.11 -5.38 7.20
CA PRO A 83 -8.25 -6.52 7.48
C PRO A 83 -8.90 -7.57 8.40
N HIS A 84 -9.68 -7.12 9.38
CA HIS A 84 -10.49 -7.96 10.27
C HIS A 84 -11.42 -8.91 9.51
N ARG A 85 -12.12 -8.43 8.47
CA ARG A 85 -13.00 -9.29 7.66
C ARG A 85 -12.20 -10.32 6.86
N THR A 86 -11.00 -9.94 6.42
CA THR A 86 -10.13 -10.77 5.57
C THR A 86 -9.39 -11.90 6.31
N GLY A 87 -9.36 -11.85 7.65
CA GLY A 87 -8.59 -12.78 8.50
C GLY A 87 -7.16 -12.32 8.84
N VAL A 88 -6.59 -11.35 8.11
CA VAL A 88 -5.25 -10.83 8.38
C VAL A 88 -5.32 -9.71 9.41
N VAL A 89 -5.03 -10.05 10.67
CA VAL A 89 -5.05 -9.09 11.80
C VAL A 89 -3.72 -9.03 12.56
N SER A 90 -2.80 -9.96 12.27
CA SER A 90 -1.44 -9.98 12.80
C SER A 90 -0.38 -9.89 11.71
N LEU A 91 0.86 -9.69 12.15
CA LEU A 91 2.08 -9.69 11.35
C LEU A 91 3.05 -10.82 11.73
N ALA A 92 2.78 -11.56 12.82
CA ALA A 92 3.71 -12.54 13.39
C ALA A 92 3.54 -13.93 12.75
N LEU A 93 4.18 -14.15 11.60
CA LEU A 93 4.11 -15.42 10.85
C LEU A 93 4.58 -16.64 11.67
N ASP A 94 5.51 -16.43 12.60
CA ASP A 94 6.13 -17.46 13.44
C ASP A 94 5.28 -17.88 14.64
N LYS A 95 4.39 -16.99 15.12
CA LYS A 95 3.62 -17.19 16.36
C LYS A 95 2.12 -17.25 16.15
N GLU A 96 1.63 -16.60 15.10
CA GLU A 96 0.22 -16.28 14.90
C GLU A 96 -0.18 -16.55 13.43
N LEU A 97 0.37 -17.62 12.84
CA LEU A 97 0.28 -17.94 11.42
C LEU A 97 -1.15 -17.81 10.85
N GLU A 98 -2.17 -18.35 11.52
CA GLU A 98 -3.56 -18.26 11.04
C GLU A 98 -4.07 -16.81 11.00
N LEU A 99 -3.63 -15.94 11.91
CA LEU A 99 -4.02 -14.52 11.95
C LEU A 99 -3.23 -13.65 10.96
N THR A 100 -2.31 -14.25 10.20
CA THR A 100 -1.56 -13.60 9.11
C THR A 100 -2.02 -14.07 7.73
N ARG A 101 -2.92 -15.06 7.67
CA ARG A 101 -3.37 -15.68 6.44
C ARG A 101 -4.63 -15.00 5.94
N LEU A 102 -4.55 -14.50 4.71
CA LEU A 102 -5.72 -14.04 4.00
C LEU A 102 -6.65 -15.24 3.78
N LYS A 103 -7.91 -15.14 4.24
CA LYS A 103 -8.91 -16.21 4.04
C LYS A 103 -9.01 -16.55 2.55
N ARG A 104 -9.19 -17.84 2.23
CA ARG A 104 -9.10 -18.35 0.85
C ARG A 104 -10.28 -17.94 -0.03
N ASP A 105 -11.41 -17.59 0.57
CA ASP A 105 -12.60 -17.08 -0.11
C ASP A 105 -12.53 -15.57 -0.41
N GLU A 106 -11.51 -14.87 0.11
CA GLU A 106 -11.24 -13.49 -0.28
C GLU A 106 -10.61 -13.42 -1.67
N MET A 107 -11.18 -12.59 -2.55
CA MET A 107 -10.58 -12.29 -3.85
C MET A 107 -9.58 -11.14 -3.72
N THR A 108 -8.37 -11.33 -4.22
CA THR A 108 -7.40 -10.25 -4.34
C THR A 108 -7.58 -9.48 -5.65
N VAL A 109 -6.99 -8.30 -5.71
CA VAL A 109 -6.85 -7.51 -6.93
C VAL A 109 -6.19 -8.33 -8.04
N ALA A 110 -5.20 -9.17 -7.72
CA ALA A 110 -4.57 -10.03 -8.72
C ALA A 110 -5.53 -11.10 -9.26
N ASP A 111 -6.38 -11.70 -8.41
CA ASP A 111 -7.43 -12.63 -8.87
C ASP A 111 -8.40 -11.94 -9.83
N VAL A 112 -8.81 -10.71 -9.49
CA VAL A 112 -9.73 -9.91 -10.33
C VAL A 112 -9.10 -9.56 -11.67
N PHE A 113 -7.85 -9.09 -11.67
CA PHE A 113 -7.14 -8.75 -12.90
C PHE A 113 -6.86 -9.98 -13.78
N ALA A 114 -6.39 -11.09 -13.19
CA ALA A 114 -6.16 -12.34 -13.90
C ALA A 114 -7.44 -12.89 -14.54
N ALA A 115 -8.56 -12.87 -13.81
CA ALA A 115 -9.86 -13.30 -14.34
C ALA A 115 -10.38 -12.43 -15.49
N ASN A 116 -9.86 -11.21 -15.64
CA ASN A 116 -10.19 -10.28 -16.72
C ASN A 116 -9.15 -10.26 -17.85
N GLY A 117 -8.12 -11.13 -17.79
CA GLY A 117 -7.15 -11.31 -18.88
C GLY A 117 -5.87 -10.48 -18.77
N TRP A 118 -5.58 -9.88 -17.62
CA TRP A 118 -4.31 -9.20 -17.38
C TRP A 118 -3.26 -10.21 -16.94
N ARG A 119 -2.02 -10.00 -17.37
CA ARG A 119 -0.89 -10.64 -16.71
C ARG A 119 -0.71 -10.04 -15.31
N THR A 120 -0.55 -10.88 -14.29
CA THR A 120 -0.34 -10.41 -12.91
C THR A 120 1.03 -10.78 -12.35
N GLY A 121 1.71 -9.80 -11.77
CA GLY A 121 3.05 -9.94 -11.19
C GLY A 121 3.13 -9.43 -9.75
N LEU A 122 3.82 -10.17 -8.88
CA LEU A 122 4.25 -9.70 -7.55
C LEU A 122 5.77 -9.69 -7.48
N VAL A 123 6.34 -8.55 -7.12
CA VAL A 123 7.77 -8.42 -6.84
C VAL A 123 7.95 -7.84 -5.44
N GLY A 124 8.63 -8.58 -4.56
CA GLY A 124 8.95 -8.16 -3.20
C GLY A 124 8.06 -8.80 -2.11
N LYS A 125 7.64 -8.01 -1.12
CA LYS A 125 7.02 -8.52 0.10
C LYS A 125 5.57 -8.94 -0.10
N TRP A 126 5.25 -10.19 0.26
CA TRP A 126 3.88 -10.72 0.27
C TRP A 126 3.16 -10.39 1.59
N HIS A 127 3.56 -11.04 2.69
CA HIS A 127 3.08 -10.82 4.07
C HIS A 127 1.58 -10.92 4.33
N THR A 128 0.84 -11.62 3.47
CA THR A 128 -0.60 -11.92 3.68
C THR A 128 -0.90 -13.42 3.68
N GLY A 129 0.11 -14.24 3.98
CA GLY A 129 -0.05 -15.65 4.23
C GLY A 129 1.16 -16.50 3.84
N LEU A 130 1.35 -17.59 4.58
CA LEU A 130 2.36 -18.61 4.33
C LEU A 130 1.72 -20.01 4.34
N GLY A 131 2.20 -20.89 3.47
CA GLY A 131 1.72 -22.26 3.32
C GLY A 131 0.83 -22.45 2.08
N GLU A 132 0.47 -23.72 1.84
CA GLU A 132 -0.30 -24.14 0.68
C GLU A 132 -1.62 -23.38 0.56
N GLY A 133 -1.90 -22.82 -0.62
CA GLY A 133 -3.10 -22.02 -0.88
C GLY A 133 -3.09 -20.60 -0.32
N PHE A 134 -2.03 -20.18 0.38
CA PHE A 134 -1.89 -18.83 0.95
C PHE A 134 -0.75 -18.01 0.34
N GLY A 135 0.11 -18.64 -0.45
CA GLY A 135 1.16 -17.96 -1.21
C GLY A 135 0.60 -17.18 -2.41
N PRO A 136 1.35 -16.19 -2.93
CA PRO A 136 0.84 -15.23 -3.92
C PRO A 136 0.35 -15.87 -5.22
N VAL A 137 0.95 -17.00 -5.66
CA VAL A 137 0.49 -17.73 -6.86
C VAL A 137 -0.93 -18.25 -6.71
N ALA A 138 -1.28 -18.75 -5.52
CA ALA A 138 -2.64 -19.20 -5.22
C ALA A 138 -3.63 -18.02 -5.13
N ARG A 139 -3.13 -16.79 -5.03
CA ARG A 139 -3.91 -15.54 -4.85
C ARG A 139 -3.81 -14.67 -6.10
N GLY A 140 -3.82 -15.31 -7.26
CA GLY A 140 -4.01 -14.64 -8.54
C GLY A 140 -2.75 -14.01 -9.15
N PHE A 141 -1.58 -14.05 -8.50
CA PHE A 141 -0.33 -13.59 -9.10
C PHE A 141 0.30 -14.69 -9.96
N GLN A 142 0.44 -14.45 -11.26
CA GLN A 142 0.92 -15.46 -12.20
C GLN A 142 2.44 -15.48 -12.38
N GLU A 143 3.14 -14.39 -12.01
CA GLU A 143 4.60 -14.35 -11.88
C GLU A 143 4.96 -13.76 -10.53
N VAL A 144 5.83 -14.44 -9.80
CA VAL A 144 6.27 -13.97 -8.50
C VAL A 144 7.79 -13.93 -8.40
N ALA A 145 8.29 -12.94 -7.67
CA ALA A 145 9.64 -12.90 -7.13
C ALA A 145 9.57 -12.23 -5.77
N CYS A 146 9.28 -13.02 -4.74
CA CYS A 146 8.78 -12.49 -3.47
C CYS A 146 9.40 -13.17 -2.25
N PHE A 147 9.13 -12.62 -1.08
CA PHE A 147 9.36 -13.24 0.23
C PHE A 147 8.11 -13.07 1.10
N HIS A 148 7.88 -13.95 2.07
CA HIS A 148 6.60 -14.02 2.78
C HIS A 148 6.49 -13.07 3.97
N GLY A 149 7.59 -12.52 4.48
CA GLY A 149 7.58 -11.52 5.54
C GLY A 149 8.99 -11.07 5.89
N SER A 150 9.46 -11.38 7.10
CA SER A 150 10.86 -11.16 7.48
C SER A 150 11.77 -12.37 7.19
N ASP A 151 11.22 -13.43 6.57
CA ASP A 151 11.96 -14.63 6.17
C ASP A 151 12.91 -14.37 4.98
N GLY A 152 12.75 -13.23 4.31
CA GLY A 152 13.65 -12.76 3.26
C GLY A 152 15.04 -12.33 3.75
N GLY A 153 15.36 -12.36 5.04
CA GLY A 153 16.69 -12.02 5.54
C GLY A 153 16.98 -10.51 5.58
N GLY A 154 18.16 -10.10 5.11
CA GLY A 154 18.60 -8.69 5.06
C GLY A 154 18.79 -8.20 3.62
N TYR A 155 19.10 -6.92 3.43
CA TYR A 155 19.20 -6.32 2.11
C TYR A 155 20.40 -6.81 1.28
N HIS A 156 21.42 -7.40 1.93
CA HIS A 156 22.60 -8.00 1.27
C HIS A 156 22.64 -9.53 1.38
N SER A 157 21.63 -10.14 2.01
CA SER A 157 21.56 -11.58 2.20
C SER A 157 20.10 -11.97 2.28
N TYR A 158 19.48 -12.10 1.10
CA TYR A 158 18.07 -12.42 0.97
C TYR A 158 17.81 -13.56 0.02
N ILE A 159 16.58 -14.05 0.12
CA ILE A 159 16.05 -15.16 -0.65
C ILE A 159 14.74 -14.67 -1.29
N LEU A 160 14.64 -14.81 -2.61
CA LEU A 160 13.39 -14.58 -3.34
C LEU A 160 12.84 -15.92 -3.82
N HIS A 161 11.58 -16.17 -3.49
CA HIS A 161 10.79 -17.24 -4.06
C HIS A 161 10.26 -16.77 -5.41
N THR A 162 10.70 -17.46 -6.46
CA THR A 162 10.12 -17.33 -7.80
C THR A 162 9.09 -18.43 -8.03
N ASP A 163 8.29 -18.31 -9.10
CA ASP A 163 7.23 -19.26 -9.49
C ASP A 163 7.46 -20.69 -8.98
N ASP A 164 6.38 -21.28 -8.45
CA ASP A 164 6.27 -22.53 -7.69
C ASP A 164 6.68 -23.82 -8.48
N ARG A 165 7.52 -23.68 -9.50
CA ARG A 165 8.30 -24.78 -10.07
C ARG A 165 9.36 -25.21 -9.05
N MET A 166 8.90 -26.05 -8.14
CA MET A 166 9.60 -26.89 -7.16
C MET A 166 10.88 -27.56 -7.70
N ALA A 167 11.96 -26.82 -7.94
CA ALA A 167 13.24 -27.42 -8.32
C ALA A 167 14.50 -26.72 -7.78
N GLU A 168 14.47 -25.41 -7.51
CA GLU A 168 15.68 -24.74 -7.02
C GLU A 168 15.48 -24.23 -5.60
N LYS A 169 16.33 -24.73 -4.69
CA LYS A 169 16.53 -24.08 -3.39
C LYS A 169 16.88 -22.62 -3.69
N PRO A 170 16.11 -21.66 -3.17
CA PRO A 170 16.35 -20.28 -3.50
C PRO A 170 17.70 -19.88 -2.91
N ARG A 171 18.57 -19.30 -3.76
CA ARG A 171 19.95 -18.98 -3.39
C ARG A 171 20.04 -17.56 -2.85
N PRO A 172 20.90 -17.30 -1.84
CA PRO A 172 21.30 -15.95 -1.49
C PRO A 172 21.71 -15.18 -2.75
N GLN A 173 21.27 -13.94 -2.84
CA GLN A 173 21.58 -13.05 -3.96
C GLN A 173 22.71 -12.10 -3.56
N ASP A 174 23.60 -11.80 -4.51
CA ASP A 174 24.77 -10.93 -4.29
C ASP A 174 24.48 -9.43 -4.48
N ARG A 175 23.29 -9.09 -4.99
CA ARG A 175 22.87 -7.70 -5.22
C ARG A 175 22.19 -7.13 -3.99
N TYR A 176 22.04 -5.82 -3.93
CA TYR A 176 21.21 -5.18 -2.90
C TYR A 176 19.73 -5.42 -3.20
N LEU A 177 18.94 -5.83 -2.20
CA LEU A 177 17.55 -6.30 -2.37
C LEU A 177 16.70 -5.30 -3.15
N THR A 178 16.75 -4.02 -2.78
CA THR A 178 15.92 -2.99 -3.43
C THR A 178 16.23 -2.88 -4.93
N ASP A 179 17.51 -2.93 -5.31
CA ASP A 179 17.91 -2.92 -6.72
C ASP A 179 17.41 -4.16 -7.46
N GLU A 180 17.53 -5.33 -6.84
CA GLU A 180 17.04 -6.58 -7.43
C GLU A 180 15.52 -6.56 -7.64
N LEU A 181 14.75 -6.05 -6.67
CA LEU A 181 13.29 -5.88 -6.83
C LEU A 181 12.97 -4.92 -7.99
N ASN A 182 13.71 -3.81 -8.11
CA ASN A 182 13.55 -2.87 -9.22
C ASN A 182 13.85 -3.53 -10.58
N GLN A 183 14.95 -4.27 -10.69
CA GLN A 183 15.31 -4.96 -11.93
C GLN A 183 14.30 -6.04 -12.31
N ARG A 184 13.71 -6.74 -11.34
CA ARG A 184 12.65 -7.72 -11.58
C ARG A 184 11.35 -7.09 -12.05
N ALA A 185 10.97 -5.94 -11.49
CA ALA A 185 9.84 -5.15 -11.96
C ALA A 185 10.05 -4.69 -13.42
N ILE A 186 11.21 -4.13 -13.73
CA ILE A 186 11.61 -3.73 -15.10
C ILE A 186 11.54 -4.93 -16.05
N ALA A 187 12.08 -6.08 -15.64
CA ALA A 187 12.06 -7.29 -16.45
C ALA A 187 10.64 -7.81 -16.69
N PHE A 188 9.75 -7.75 -15.69
CA PHE A 188 8.34 -8.10 -15.85
C PHE A 188 7.66 -7.20 -16.89
N VAL A 189 7.82 -5.87 -16.76
CA VAL A 189 7.24 -4.91 -17.72
C VAL A 189 7.76 -5.14 -19.14
N ARG A 190 9.04 -5.44 -19.31
CA ARG A 190 9.62 -5.80 -20.63
C ARG A 190 8.97 -7.04 -21.24
N ARG A 191 8.78 -8.10 -20.46
CA ARG A 191 8.15 -9.36 -20.93
C ARG A 191 6.71 -9.15 -21.39
N HIS A 192 5.97 -8.29 -20.69
CA HIS A 192 4.54 -8.08 -20.93
C HIS A 192 4.22 -6.78 -21.67
N ALA A 193 5.18 -6.17 -22.37
CA ALA A 193 4.98 -4.87 -23.02
C ALA A 193 3.87 -4.87 -24.11
N GLN A 194 3.48 -6.05 -24.59
CA GLN A 194 2.49 -6.26 -25.66
C GLN A 194 1.12 -6.75 -25.16
N GLU A 195 0.93 -6.88 -23.85
CA GLU A 195 -0.34 -7.30 -23.25
C GLU A 195 -0.62 -6.48 -21.97
N PRO A 196 -1.88 -6.34 -21.52
CA PRO A 196 -2.18 -5.59 -20.32
C PRO A 196 -1.66 -6.33 -19.08
N PHE A 197 -1.04 -5.60 -18.16
CA PHE A 197 -0.50 -6.18 -16.94
C PHE A 197 -0.88 -5.41 -15.66
N PHE A 198 -0.93 -6.14 -14.56
CA PHE A 198 -0.99 -5.65 -13.19
C PHE A 198 0.28 -6.07 -12.47
N LEU A 199 1.10 -5.10 -12.05
CA LEU A 199 2.30 -5.34 -11.27
C LEU A 199 2.15 -4.75 -9.88
N HIS A 200 2.27 -5.59 -8.86
CA HIS A 200 2.45 -5.15 -7.48
C HIS A 200 3.94 -5.20 -7.13
N LEU A 201 4.59 -4.02 -7.13
CA LEU A 201 5.97 -3.84 -6.68
C LEU A 201 5.96 -3.46 -5.20
N ALA A 202 6.05 -4.46 -4.34
CA ALA A 202 5.99 -4.32 -2.90
C ALA A 202 7.41 -4.29 -2.31
N HIS A 203 8.03 -3.12 -2.25
CA HIS A 203 9.36 -2.97 -1.67
C HIS A 203 9.41 -3.38 -0.19
N TYR A 204 10.60 -3.82 0.24
CA TYR A 204 10.93 -3.93 1.66
C TYR A 204 11.42 -2.62 2.24
N ALA A 205 11.99 -1.73 1.41
CA ALA A 205 12.52 -0.46 1.88
C ALA A 205 11.41 0.50 2.34
N PRO A 206 11.65 1.30 3.41
CA PRO A 206 12.84 1.31 4.28
C PRO A 206 12.77 0.41 5.54
N HIS A 207 11.95 -0.64 5.57
CA HIS A 207 11.80 -1.53 6.74
C HIS A 207 13.13 -2.11 7.22
N ARG A 208 13.27 -2.29 8.54
CA ARG A 208 14.44 -2.92 9.18
C ARG A 208 14.70 -4.35 8.67
N PRO A 209 15.96 -4.85 8.71
CA PRO A 209 17.17 -4.23 9.25
C PRO A 209 17.65 -3.04 8.42
N LEU A 210 18.19 -2.00 9.08
CA LEU A 210 18.67 -0.80 8.40
C LEU A 210 19.99 -1.09 7.69
N GLN A 211 19.95 -1.20 6.37
CA GLN A 211 21.11 -1.53 5.54
C GLN A 211 20.96 -0.79 4.22
N ALA A 212 22.00 -0.05 3.82
CA ALA A 212 22.12 0.57 2.51
C ALA A 212 23.62 0.64 2.14
N PRO A 213 23.97 0.81 0.85
CA PRO A 213 25.35 1.06 0.45
C PRO A 213 25.93 2.29 1.17
N GLU A 214 27.13 2.14 1.74
CA GLU A 214 27.77 3.13 2.61
C GLU A 214 27.95 4.49 1.90
N GLU A 215 28.28 4.45 0.62
CA GLU A 215 28.46 5.63 -0.23
C GLU A 215 27.18 6.46 -0.42
N ILE A 216 26.00 5.89 -0.16
CA ILE A 216 24.71 6.59 -0.18
C ILE A 216 24.35 7.09 1.22
N ILE A 217 24.82 6.44 2.28
CA ILE A 217 24.61 6.86 3.67
C ILE A 217 25.47 8.08 4.00
N GLU A 218 26.72 8.09 3.56
CA GLU A 218 27.73 9.08 3.93
C GLU A 218 27.30 10.54 3.68
N PRO A 219 26.67 10.92 2.55
CA PRO A 219 26.16 12.28 2.36
C PRO A 219 25.14 12.73 3.43
N TYR A 220 24.30 11.81 3.93
CA TYR A 220 23.34 12.13 5.00
C TYR A 220 24.02 12.29 6.35
N LEU A 221 25.05 11.49 6.64
CA LEU A 221 25.88 11.67 7.84
C LEU A 221 26.59 13.03 7.83
N GLN A 222 27.16 13.41 6.68
CA GLN A 222 27.81 14.72 6.49
C GLN A 222 26.82 15.89 6.62
N ALA A 223 25.55 15.66 6.27
CA ALA A 223 24.47 16.62 6.48
C ALA A 223 23.98 16.70 7.94
N GLY A 224 24.54 15.89 8.84
CA GLY A 224 24.26 15.92 10.29
C GLY A 224 23.13 15.02 10.77
N PHE A 225 22.62 14.12 9.93
CA PHE A 225 21.66 13.10 10.36
C PHE A 225 22.36 12.00 11.18
N ASP A 226 21.66 11.43 12.15
CA ASP A 226 22.14 10.25 12.85
C ASP A 226 22.22 9.03 11.90
N ARG A 227 22.97 7.99 12.30
CA ARG A 227 23.21 6.81 11.46
C ARG A 227 21.93 6.09 11.05
N GLU A 228 20.93 5.99 11.91
CA GLU A 228 19.71 5.25 11.61
C GLU A 228 18.85 6.03 10.61
N THR A 229 18.64 7.33 10.84
CA THR A 229 17.94 8.22 9.90
C THR A 229 18.66 8.32 8.57
N ALA A 230 19.98 8.51 8.57
CA ALA A 230 20.81 8.53 7.36
C ALA A 230 20.69 7.23 6.56
N THR A 231 20.67 6.08 7.23
CA THR A 231 20.48 4.79 6.57
C THR A 231 19.09 4.67 5.96
N VAL A 232 18.03 5.06 6.69
CA VAL A 232 16.66 5.09 6.14
C VAL A 232 16.58 5.98 4.89
N TYR A 233 17.14 7.19 4.94
CA TYR A 233 17.15 8.09 3.78
C TYR A 233 17.92 7.52 2.59
N ALA A 234 19.04 6.83 2.83
CA ALA A 234 19.77 6.11 1.79
C ALA A 234 18.95 4.94 1.19
N MET A 235 18.25 4.17 2.02
CA MET A 235 17.38 3.08 1.55
C MET A 235 16.26 3.61 0.63
N ILE A 236 15.68 4.76 0.99
CA ILE A 236 14.65 5.44 0.21
C ILE A 236 15.23 6.01 -1.10
N GLU A 237 16.43 6.59 -1.08
CA GLU A 237 17.10 7.08 -2.30
C GLU A 237 17.38 5.94 -3.30
N VAL A 238 17.75 4.74 -2.83
CA VAL A 238 17.93 3.57 -3.70
C VAL A 238 16.59 3.12 -4.31
N MET A 239 15.52 3.09 -3.51
CA MET A 239 14.18 2.79 -4.02
C MET A 239 13.75 3.81 -5.08
N ASP A 240 13.91 5.11 -4.80
CA ASP A 240 13.60 6.20 -5.72
C ASP A 240 14.34 6.08 -7.06
N ARG A 241 15.64 5.74 -7.03
CA ARG A 241 16.45 5.54 -8.25
C ARG A 241 15.84 4.48 -9.16
N GLY A 242 15.45 3.34 -8.60
CA GLY A 242 14.87 2.25 -9.37
C GLY A 242 13.43 2.52 -9.82
N ILE A 243 12.65 3.31 -9.07
CA ILE A 243 11.39 3.87 -9.58
C ILE A 243 11.67 4.72 -10.81
N GLY A 244 12.70 5.57 -10.79
CA GLY A 244 13.15 6.33 -11.95
C GLY A 244 13.54 5.47 -13.15
N GLU A 245 14.24 4.36 -12.92
CA GLU A 245 14.58 3.37 -13.96
C GLU A 245 13.35 2.71 -14.56
N LEU A 246 12.40 2.28 -13.72
CA LEU A 246 11.13 1.71 -14.15
C LEU A 246 10.33 2.69 -15.00
N MET A 247 10.24 3.96 -14.59
CA MET A 247 9.55 5.00 -15.35
C MET A 247 10.23 5.25 -16.72
N ARG A 248 11.57 5.27 -16.78
CA ARG A 248 12.30 5.40 -18.06
C ARG A 248 12.10 4.19 -18.96
N GLU A 249 11.99 2.99 -18.40
CA GLU A 249 11.68 1.79 -19.17
C GLU A 249 10.28 1.86 -19.79
N LEU A 250 9.28 2.30 -19.02
CA LEU A 250 7.93 2.53 -19.55
C LEU A 250 7.93 3.55 -20.70
N ASP A 251 8.72 4.61 -20.58
CA ASP A 251 8.89 5.59 -21.66
C ASP A 251 9.51 4.94 -22.91
N THR A 252 10.58 4.14 -22.72
CA THR A 252 11.30 3.44 -23.80
C THR A 252 10.42 2.43 -24.54
N LEU A 253 9.53 1.74 -23.83
CA LEU A 253 8.61 0.75 -24.37
C LEU A 253 7.30 1.35 -24.92
N GLY A 254 7.13 2.68 -24.89
CA GLY A 254 5.89 3.33 -25.30
C GLY A 254 4.69 2.94 -24.42
N LEU A 255 4.93 2.69 -23.13
CA LEU A 255 3.93 2.31 -22.12
C LEU A 255 3.47 3.51 -21.28
N ARG A 256 4.17 4.65 -21.33
CA ARG A 256 3.98 5.82 -20.46
C ARG A 256 2.53 6.29 -20.31
N GLU A 257 1.82 6.45 -21.41
CA GLU A 257 0.45 7.01 -21.46
C GLU A 257 -0.62 5.95 -21.18
N ARG A 258 -0.26 4.67 -21.34
CA ARG A 258 -1.14 3.51 -21.09
C ARG A 258 -0.87 2.80 -19.76
N THR A 259 -0.21 3.48 -18.81
CA THR A 259 0.11 2.89 -17.51
C THR A 259 -0.31 3.81 -16.37
N LEU A 260 -1.22 3.32 -15.53
CA LEU A 260 -1.55 3.90 -14.25
C LEU A 260 -0.48 3.48 -13.22
N ILE A 261 0.15 4.47 -12.60
CA ILE A 261 1.06 4.27 -11.47
C ILE A 261 0.35 4.71 -10.19
N LEU A 262 0.31 3.83 -9.20
CA LEU A 262 -0.04 4.15 -7.82
C LEU A 262 1.22 3.97 -6.97
N PHE A 263 1.63 5.01 -6.24
CA PHE A 263 2.70 4.92 -5.24
C PHE A 263 2.10 5.13 -3.85
N ALA A 264 2.41 4.25 -2.90
CA ALA A 264 2.01 4.40 -1.50
C ALA A 264 2.99 3.74 -0.52
N SER A 265 2.76 3.91 0.78
CA SER A 265 3.39 3.12 1.86
C SER A 265 2.36 2.26 2.56
N ASP A 266 2.73 1.07 3.06
CA ASP A 266 1.79 0.18 3.75
C ASP A 266 1.32 0.69 5.11
N ASN A 267 2.14 1.47 5.81
CA ASN A 267 1.81 2.15 7.06
C ASN A 267 2.77 3.32 7.33
N GLY A 268 2.57 4.00 8.46
CA GLY A 268 3.48 5.03 8.96
C GLY A 268 4.89 4.52 9.28
N PRO A 269 5.79 5.41 9.70
CA PRO A 269 7.20 5.09 9.90
C PRO A 269 7.46 4.12 11.06
N ASP A 270 8.54 3.34 11.00
CA ASP A 270 8.95 2.47 12.10
C ASP A 270 9.37 3.28 13.35
N PRO A 271 8.76 3.07 14.53
CA PRO A 271 9.11 3.78 15.75
C PRO A 271 10.45 3.40 16.37
N LEU A 272 11.08 2.30 15.94
CA LEU A 272 12.34 1.82 16.51
C LEU A 272 13.57 2.46 15.86
N VAL A 273 13.37 3.30 14.85
CA VAL A 273 14.40 4.13 14.24
C VAL A 273 14.44 5.46 15.00
N ALA A 274 15.60 6.09 15.08
CA ALA A 274 15.75 7.47 15.54
C ALA A 274 14.64 8.40 14.97
N PRO A 275 14.18 9.41 15.76
CA PRO A 275 13.09 10.28 15.34
C PRO A 275 13.37 10.94 13.99
N ARG A 276 12.47 10.72 13.05
CA ARG A 276 12.48 11.34 11.72
C ARG A 276 11.19 12.10 11.47
N PHE A 277 11.29 13.14 10.64
CA PHE A 277 10.15 13.98 10.33
C PHE A 277 9.02 13.16 9.69
N ASN A 278 7.82 13.18 10.29
CA ASN A 278 6.64 12.46 9.80
C ASN A 278 5.52 13.43 9.36
N HIS A 279 5.89 14.53 8.70
CA HIS A 279 4.94 15.51 8.16
C HIS A 279 4.02 16.14 9.24
N ASP A 280 4.60 16.42 10.41
CA ASP A 280 3.91 16.95 11.60
C ASP A 280 2.74 16.08 12.12
N LEU A 281 2.65 14.84 11.66
CA LEU A 281 1.62 13.89 12.09
C LEU A 281 2.03 13.18 13.37
N ARG A 282 1.07 12.99 14.28
CA ARG A 282 1.27 12.29 15.55
C ARG A 282 1.28 10.79 15.37
N GLY A 283 2.19 10.11 16.06
CA GLY A 283 2.30 8.66 16.07
C GLY A 283 3.03 8.09 14.86
N THR A 284 3.16 6.78 14.85
CA THR A 284 4.00 6.00 13.93
C THR A 284 3.33 4.65 13.64
N LYS A 285 4.01 3.75 12.92
CA LYS A 285 3.64 2.33 12.88
C LYS A 285 3.28 1.82 14.28
N TYR A 286 2.29 0.93 14.32
CA TYR A 286 1.58 0.42 15.49
C TYR A 286 0.49 1.33 16.08
N GLU A 287 0.44 2.61 15.76
CA GLU A 287 -0.55 3.53 16.33
C GLU A 287 -1.61 3.97 15.32
N VAL A 288 -2.87 4.05 15.73
CA VAL A 288 -3.97 4.56 14.88
C VAL A 288 -4.05 6.09 14.77
N HIS A 289 -3.11 6.81 15.39
CA HIS A 289 -2.90 8.24 15.18
C HIS A 289 -2.52 8.54 13.72
N GLU A 290 -2.69 9.78 13.25
CA GLU A 290 -2.52 10.17 11.84
C GLU A 290 -1.18 9.68 11.28
N GLY A 291 -0.10 9.82 12.04
CA GLY A 291 1.24 9.44 11.61
C GLY A 291 1.46 7.94 11.44
N GLY A 292 0.58 7.08 11.99
CA GLY A 292 0.65 5.63 11.81
C GLY A 292 -0.20 5.06 10.68
N ILE A 293 -1.29 5.75 10.31
CA ILE A 293 -2.25 5.29 9.28
C ILE A 293 -2.34 6.19 8.06
N ARG A 294 -1.95 7.46 8.13
CA ARG A 294 -1.92 8.37 6.98
C ARG A 294 -0.60 8.19 6.25
N VAL A 295 -0.67 7.81 4.98
CA VAL A 295 0.49 7.39 4.18
C VAL A 295 0.61 8.28 2.93
N PRO A 296 1.82 8.42 2.35
CA PRO A 296 1.92 9.02 1.02
C PRO A 296 1.08 8.19 0.05
N PHE A 297 0.34 8.87 -0.83
CA PHE A 297 -0.39 8.23 -1.93
C PHE A 297 -0.43 9.14 -3.15
N ILE A 298 0.09 8.65 -4.26
CA ILE A 298 0.19 9.38 -5.52
C ILE A 298 -0.37 8.52 -6.64
N ALA A 299 -1.29 9.07 -7.43
CA ALA A 299 -1.82 8.43 -8.63
C ALA A 299 -1.38 9.20 -9.88
N ARG A 300 -0.79 8.52 -10.86
CA ARG A 300 -0.25 9.15 -12.07
C ARG A 300 -0.63 8.36 -13.31
N TRP A 301 -1.35 9.01 -14.23
CA TRP A 301 -1.76 8.46 -15.52
C TRP A 301 -1.90 9.60 -16.53
N PRO A 302 -0.86 9.84 -17.37
CA PRO A 302 -0.85 10.97 -18.31
C PRO A 302 -2.04 10.95 -19.26
N GLY A 303 -2.61 12.12 -19.52
CA GLY A 303 -3.78 12.27 -20.36
C GLY A 303 -5.11 11.89 -19.68
N VAL A 304 -5.07 11.23 -18.52
CA VAL A 304 -6.27 10.80 -17.78
C VAL A 304 -6.38 11.51 -16.42
N ILE A 305 -5.31 11.49 -15.63
CA ILE A 305 -5.25 12.15 -14.32
C ILE A 305 -4.60 13.51 -14.47
N LYS A 306 -5.32 14.57 -14.07
CA LYS A 306 -4.76 15.92 -14.01
C LYS A 306 -3.78 16.02 -12.83
N PRO A 307 -2.55 16.51 -13.04
CA PRO A 307 -1.61 16.70 -11.95
C PRO A 307 -2.09 17.73 -10.91
N GLY A 308 -1.74 17.52 -9.65
CA GLY A 308 -2.09 18.41 -8.56
C GLY A 308 -2.13 17.72 -7.20
N LYS A 309 -2.93 18.27 -6.29
CA LYS A 309 -3.19 17.67 -4.98
C LYS A 309 -4.66 17.74 -4.62
N THR A 310 -5.11 16.82 -3.78
CA THR A 310 -6.48 16.76 -3.27
C THR A 310 -6.52 16.40 -1.79
N SER A 311 -7.46 17.01 -1.08
CA SER A 311 -7.79 16.69 0.32
C SER A 311 -8.91 15.64 0.43
N ALA A 312 -9.31 15.00 -0.67
CA ALA A 312 -10.25 13.89 -0.63
C ALA A 312 -9.70 12.78 0.28
N MET A 313 -10.52 12.31 1.22
CA MET A 313 -10.14 11.20 2.09
C MET A 313 -10.33 9.88 1.33
N ILE A 314 -9.26 9.10 1.19
CA ILE A 314 -9.31 7.75 0.60
C ILE A 314 -8.70 6.74 1.56
N HIS A 315 -9.11 5.48 1.45
CA HIS A 315 -8.60 4.38 2.25
C HIS A 315 -8.14 3.23 1.34
N PHE A 316 -7.23 2.37 1.79
CA PHE A 316 -6.74 1.25 0.98
C PHE A 316 -7.84 0.31 0.47
N THR A 317 -8.95 0.20 1.21
CA THR A 317 -10.12 -0.56 0.74
C THR A 317 -10.74 0.02 -0.54
N ASP A 318 -10.54 1.31 -0.82
CA ASP A 318 -11.06 2.01 -1.98
C ASP A 318 -10.26 1.72 -3.27
N VAL A 319 -9.06 1.14 -3.16
CA VAL A 319 -8.17 0.93 -4.31
C VAL A 319 -8.73 -0.13 -5.25
N LEU A 320 -9.11 -1.32 -4.75
CA LEU A 320 -9.68 -2.38 -5.60
C LEU A 320 -10.91 -1.92 -6.41
N PRO A 321 -11.98 -1.36 -5.79
CA PRO A 321 -13.14 -0.92 -6.56
C PRO A 321 -12.81 0.22 -7.54
N THR A 322 -11.83 1.07 -7.21
CA THR A 322 -11.34 2.11 -8.14
C THR A 322 -10.64 1.50 -9.34
N LEU A 323 -9.77 0.52 -9.15
CA LEU A 323 -9.08 -0.16 -10.24
C LEU A 323 -10.05 -0.94 -11.13
N VAL A 324 -11.05 -1.59 -10.54
CA VAL A 324 -12.13 -2.26 -11.28
C VAL A 324 -12.84 -1.28 -12.21
N GLU A 325 -13.23 -0.09 -11.72
CA GLU A 325 -13.92 0.91 -12.54
C GLU A 325 -13.00 1.56 -13.58
N LEU A 326 -11.77 1.92 -13.21
CA LEU A 326 -10.82 2.57 -14.12
C LEU A 326 -10.47 1.68 -15.31
N CYS A 327 -10.26 0.39 -15.07
CA CYS A 327 -9.85 -0.60 -16.07
C CYS A 327 -11.04 -1.32 -16.74
N GLY A 328 -12.28 -1.03 -16.35
CA GLY A 328 -13.47 -1.68 -16.91
C GLY A 328 -13.57 -3.18 -16.60
N LEU A 329 -13.06 -3.61 -15.45
CA LEU A 329 -13.01 -5.02 -15.07
C LEU A 329 -14.40 -5.53 -14.67
N LYS A 330 -14.69 -6.79 -14.98
CA LYS A 330 -15.86 -7.49 -14.45
C LYS A 330 -15.54 -8.04 -13.07
N HIS A 331 -16.24 -7.57 -12.06
CA HIS A 331 -16.11 -8.07 -10.70
C HIS A 331 -17.45 -7.98 -9.95
N THR A 332 -17.89 -9.10 -9.39
CA THR A 332 -19.05 -9.18 -8.52
C THR A 332 -18.58 -9.65 -7.14
N PRO A 333 -18.25 -8.72 -6.22
CA PRO A 333 -17.63 -9.07 -4.95
C PRO A 333 -18.55 -9.95 -4.10
N LYS A 334 -18.03 -11.10 -3.71
CA LYS A 334 -18.65 -12.00 -2.72
C LYS A 334 -17.53 -12.51 -1.82
N PRO A 335 -17.42 -12.04 -0.56
CA PRO A 335 -18.29 -11.07 0.13
C PRO A 335 -18.19 -9.59 -0.38
N PRO A 336 -19.14 -8.69 -0.04
CA PRO A 336 -19.19 -7.31 -0.56
C PRO A 336 -18.03 -6.41 -0.11
N LEU A 337 -17.46 -5.58 -0.98
CA LEU A 337 -16.35 -4.68 -0.63
C LEU A 337 -16.72 -3.66 0.45
N ASP A 338 -15.75 -3.26 1.30
CA ASP A 338 -15.92 -2.15 2.25
C ASP A 338 -15.56 -0.79 1.60
N GLY A 339 -14.75 -0.81 0.54
CA GLY A 339 -14.36 0.39 -0.20
C GLY A 339 -15.35 0.88 -1.25
N ARG A 340 -15.12 2.11 -1.72
CA ARG A 340 -15.86 2.75 -2.81
C ARG A 340 -14.89 3.29 -3.84
N SER A 341 -15.27 3.22 -5.10
CA SER A 341 -14.46 3.75 -6.19
C SER A 341 -14.35 5.29 -6.12
N PHE A 342 -13.14 5.81 -6.25
CA PHE A 342 -12.84 7.22 -6.46
C PHE A 342 -12.36 7.50 -7.90
N ALA A 343 -12.70 6.62 -8.86
CA ALA A 343 -12.32 6.76 -10.26
C ALA A 343 -12.83 8.08 -10.90
N GLY A 344 -14.02 8.54 -10.51
CA GLY A 344 -14.56 9.84 -10.95
C GLY A 344 -13.68 11.02 -10.54
N LEU A 345 -13.14 11.00 -9.32
CA LEU A 345 -12.19 12.02 -8.86
C LEU A 345 -10.92 12.02 -9.73
N LEU A 346 -10.41 10.83 -10.08
CA LEU A 346 -9.22 10.70 -10.91
C LEU A 346 -9.43 11.16 -12.37
N LYS A 347 -10.57 10.78 -12.99
CA LYS A 347 -10.85 11.03 -14.40
C LYS A 347 -11.39 12.43 -14.68
N THR A 348 -12.23 12.98 -13.81
CA THR A 348 -12.97 14.22 -14.07
C THR A 348 -12.85 15.25 -12.96
N GLY A 349 -12.17 14.94 -11.85
CA GLY A 349 -12.12 15.80 -10.68
C GLY A 349 -13.46 15.86 -9.93
N ALA A 350 -14.35 14.89 -10.14
CA ALA A 350 -15.62 14.83 -9.43
C ALA A 350 -15.43 14.63 -7.91
N ASP A 351 -16.37 15.16 -7.13
CA ASP A 351 -16.35 14.97 -5.68
C ASP A 351 -16.43 13.49 -5.30
N PHE A 352 -15.56 13.08 -4.39
CA PHE A 352 -15.61 11.75 -3.80
C PHE A 352 -16.29 11.83 -2.42
N ALA A 353 -17.51 11.31 -2.34
CA ALA A 353 -18.25 11.23 -1.07
C ALA A 353 -17.63 10.15 -0.17
N THR A 354 -16.68 10.57 0.67
CA THR A 354 -15.97 9.62 1.53
C THR A 354 -16.88 9.07 2.63
N PRO A 355 -16.96 7.74 2.81
CA PRO A 355 -17.67 7.15 3.94
C PRO A 355 -16.92 7.36 5.26
N VAL A 356 -17.61 7.05 6.36
CA VAL A 356 -16.95 6.83 7.65
C VAL A 356 -15.90 5.73 7.51
N ARG A 357 -14.74 5.93 8.15
CA ARG A 357 -13.62 4.99 8.15
C ARG A 357 -13.25 4.56 9.55
N PHE A 358 -12.76 3.34 9.67
CA PHE A 358 -12.44 2.72 10.95
C PHE A 358 -11.08 2.04 10.87
N TRP A 359 -10.38 2.03 11.99
CA TRP A 359 -9.12 1.31 12.17
C TRP A 359 -9.14 0.64 13.52
N GLN A 360 -8.49 -0.51 13.57
CA GLN A 360 -8.22 -1.21 14.82
C GLN A 360 -6.99 -2.05 14.57
N TRP A 361 -6.06 -2.03 15.51
CA TRP A 361 -4.98 -3.00 15.48
C TRP A 361 -4.42 -3.26 16.86
N ASN A 362 -4.29 -4.52 17.20
CA ASN A 362 -3.53 -4.99 18.34
C ASN A 362 -2.95 -6.36 17.99
N ARG A 363 -1.98 -6.82 18.78
CA ARG A 363 -1.32 -8.10 18.53
C ARG A 363 -2.22 -9.25 18.99
N GLN A 364 -2.23 -10.34 18.21
CA GLN A 364 -3.13 -11.50 18.38
C GLN A 364 -4.58 -11.19 18.01
N GLU A 365 -5.50 -11.42 18.95
CA GLU A 365 -6.93 -11.33 18.72
C GLU A 365 -7.38 -9.86 18.81
N PRO A 366 -8.16 -9.37 17.82
CA PRO A 366 -8.63 -8.00 17.79
C PRO A 366 -9.40 -7.58 19.05
N ASN A 367 -8.82 -6.67 19.86
CA ASN A 367 -9.53 -5.95 20.92
C ASN A 367 -9.72 -4.44 20.61
N HIS A 368 -10.91 -4.05 20.17
CA HIS A 368 -11.22 -2.67 19.76
C HIS A 368 -11.18 -1.65 20.90
N THR A 369 -11.15 -2.09 22.16
CA THR A 369 -10.93 -1.21 23.30
C THR A 369 -9.48 -0.73 23.39
N HIS A 370 -8.61 -1.09 22.43
CA HIS A 370 -7.23 -0.62 22.36
C HIS A 370 -6.88 -0.26 20.94
N ASN A 371 -6.20 0.88 20.76
CA ASN A 371 -5.62 1.27 19.48
C ASN A 371 -6.61 1.11 18.32
N ALA A 372 -7.73 1.83 18.45
CA ALA A 372 -8.80 1.86 17.48
C ALA A 372 -9.16 3.30 17.16
N ALA A 373 -9.59 3.57 15.94
CA ALA A 373 -9.96 4.90 15.51
C ALA A 373 -11.18 4.85 14.59
N MET A 374 -11.92 5.96 14.58
CA MET A 374 -12.99 6.21 13.62
C MET A 374 -12.81 7.61 13.08
N ARG A 375 -13.01 7.78 11.77
CA ARG A 375 -13.04 9.09 11.12
C ARG A 375 -14.36 9.30 10.40
N ASP A 376 -15.00 10.43 10.71
CA ASP A 376 -16.22 10.92 10.10
C ASP A 376 -16.01 12.39 9.68
N GLY A 377 -15.74 12.59 8.38
CA GLY A 377 -15.33 13.87 7.85
C GLY A 377 -14.08 14.42 8.57
N PRO A 378 -14.14 15.63 9.17
CA PRO A 378 -13.01 16.21 9.90
C PRO A 378 -12.83 15.62 11.30
N TRP A 379 -13.83 14.90 11.83
CA TRP A 379 -13.79 14.38 13.19
C TRP A 379 -13.09 13.03 13.25
N LYS A 380 -12.17 12.89 14.20
CA LYS A 380 -11.47 11.63 14.47
C LYS A 380 -11.58 11.26 15.94
N LEU A 381 -12.17 10.09 16.19
CA LEU A 381 -12.16 9.42 17.48
C LEU A 381 -10.93 8.51 17.56
N VAL A 382 -10.23 8.53 18.68
CA VAL A 382 -9.09 7.64 18.96
C VAL A 382 -9.26 6.97 20.32
N LYS A 383 -9.20 5.64 20.33
CA LYS A 383 -8.94 4.84 21.53
C LYS A 383 -7.42 4.60 21.60
N PRO A 384 -6.73 5.10 22.64
CA PRO A 384 -5.27 5.14 22.66
C PRO A 384 -4.57 3.78 22.52
N PHE A 385 -3.36 3.82 21.97
CA PHE A 385 -2.44 2.70 21.96
C PHE A 385 -1.92 2.40 23.37
N VAL A 386 -1.92 1.12 23.76
CA VAL A 386 -1.45 0.68 25.07
C VAL A 386 -0.16 -0.13 24.96
N THR A 387 -0.13 -1.14 24.09
CA THR A 387 1.04 -2.01 23.97
C THR A 387 1.08 -2.73 22.63
N LYS A 388 2.30 -3.09 22.23
CA LYS A 388 2.57 -3.98 21.08
C LYS A 388 2.46 -5.46 21.45
N ASN A 389 2.30 -5.80 22.72
CA ASN A 389 2.21 -7.17 23.22
C ASN A 389 0.74 -7.66 23.25
N LYS A 390 0.54 -8.93 23.61
CA LYS A 390 -0.80 -9.46 23.87
C LYS A 390 -1.45 -8.64 24.99
N ILE A 391 -2.70 -8.29 24.78
CA ILE A 391 -3.55 -7.57 25.73
C ILE A 391 -4.36 -8.60 26.53
N ALA A 392 -4.43 -8.44 27.86
CA ALA A 392 -5.07 -9.41 28.76
C ALA A 392 -6.52 -9.08 29.14
N GLY A 393 -6.98 -7.85 28.90
CA GLY A 393 -8.32 -7.36 29.23
C GLY A 393 -8.58 -6.01 28.57
N ASP A 394 -9.73 -5.40 28.80
CA ASP A 394 -10.13 -4.13 28.18
C ASP A 394 -9.36 -2.90 28.73
N SER A 395 -9.23 -1.86 27.90
CA SER A 395 -8.53 -0.63 28.29
C SER A 395 -9.47 0.34 28.98
N ASP A 396 -9.05 0.82 30.14
CA ASP A 396 -9.73 1.89 30.86
C ASP A 396 -9.33 3.30 30.38
N LEU A 397 -8.38 3.43 29.42
CA LEU A 397 -7.98 4.74 28.91
C LEU A 397 -9.14 5.43 28.20
N PRO A 398 -9.42 6.72 28.45
CA PRO A 398 -10.50 7.43 27.79
C PRO A 398 -10.26 7.53 26.28
N HIS A 399 -11.34 7.62 25.52
CA HIS A 399 -11.25 7.99 24.12
C HIS A 399 -10.90 9.47 24.01
N ALA A 400 -10.11 9.84 23.01
CA ALA A 400 -9.85 11.21 22.61
C ALA A 400 -10.61 11.55 21.32
N LEU A 401 -10.92 12.84 21.13
CA LEU A 401 -11.65 13.33 19.96
C LEU A 401 -10.94 14.55 19.37
N TYR A 402 -10.66 14.51 18.07
CA TYR A 402 -9.92 15.58 17.37
C TYR A 402 -10.69 16.11 16.15
N HIS A 403 -10.43 17.36 15.77
CA HIS A 403 -10.95 17.98 14.54
C HIS A 403 -9.82 18.30 13.56
N LEU A 404 -9.57 17.40 12.62
CA LEU A 404 -8.35 17.34 11.81
C LEU A 404 -8.16 18.48 10.81
N ASP A 405 -9.22 19.22 10.45
CA ASP A 405 -9.04 20.39 9.58
C ASP A 405 -8.27 21.53 10.28
N ASN A 406 -8.34 21.58 11.62
CA ASN A 406 -7.68 22.62 12.43
C ASN A 406 -6.55 22.05 13.29
N ASP A 407 -6.53 20.73 13.50
CA ASP A 407 -5.57 20.02 14.34
C ASP A 407 -5.12 18.71 13.68
N PRO A 408 -4.34 18.78 12.58
CA PRO A 408 -3.82 17.59 11.90
C PRO A 408 -2.80 16.81 12.74
N ALA A 409 -2.26 17.42 13.80
CA ALA A 409 -1.30 16.83 14.72
C ALA A 409 -1.98 16.12 15.91
N GLU A 410 -3.31 16.14 16.01
CA GLU A 410 -4.07 15.51 17.11
C GLU A 410 -3.57 15.97 18.49
N ALA A 411 -3.33 17.28 18.64
CA ALA A 411 -2.77 17.88 19.85
C ALA A 411 -3.84 18.32 20.86
N ALA A 412 -5.04 18.69 20.40
CA ALA A 412 -6.10 19.25 21.23
C ALA A 412 -7.29 18.27 21.34
N ASP A 413 -7.35 17.53 22.45
CA ASP A 413 -8.48 16.64 22.73
C ASP A 413 -9.76 17.45 23.06
N LEU A 414 -10.79 17.22 22.25
CA LEU A 414 -12.11 17.87 22.31
C LEU A 414 -13.18 16.98 22.98
N ALA A 415 -12.81 15.82 23.53
CA ALA A 415 -13.75 14.85 24.08
C ALA A 415 -14.69 15.44 25.15
N THR A 416 -14.16 16.27 26.05
CA THR A 416 -14.96 16.90 27.12
C THR A 416 -15.86 18.03 26.62
N GLN A 417 -15.46 18.70 25.54
CA GLN A 417 -16.19 19.82 24.93
C GLN A 417 -17.27 19.33 23.94
N GLN A 418 -17.19 18.08 23.48
CA GLN A 418 -18.08 17.51 22.46
C GLN A 418 -18.66 16.14 22.92
N PRO A 419 -19.34 16.06 24.09
CA PRO A 419 -19.74 14.79 24.70
C PRO A 419 -20.73 13.98 23.86
N GLU A 420 -21.69 14.63 23.19
CA GLU A 420 -22.67 13.92 22.34
C GLU A 420 -21.99 13.32 21.10
N ARG A 421 -21.08 14.06 20.46
CA ARG A 421 -20.32 13.55 19.32
C ARG A 421 -19.44 12.39 19.71
N LEU A 422 -18.74 12.52 20.84
CA LEU A 422 -17.93 11.46 21.41
C LEU A 422 -18.76 10.19 21.61
N LYS A 423 -19.96 10.31 22.20
CA LYS A 423 -20.88 9.19 22.40
C LYS A 423 -21.29 8.54 21.08
N THR A 424 -21.77 9.31 20.10
CA THR A 424 -22.19 8.79 18.79
C THR A 424 -21.06 8.04 18.07
N MET A 425 -19.86 8.62 18.04
CA MET A 425 -18.72 7.99 17.36
C MET A 425 -18.26 6.71 18.07
N ARG A 426 -18.32 6.68 19.42
CA ARG A 426 -18.02 5.47 20.19
C ARG A 426 -19.02 4.35 19.88
N GLU A 427 -20.31 4.65 19.88
CA GLU A 427 -21.35 3.66 19.56
C GLU A 427 -21.20 3.12 18.13
N ALA A 428 -20.80 3.97 17.18
CA ALA A 428 -20.52 3.56 15.80
C ALA A 428 -19.27 2.67 15.70
N LEU A 429 -18.18 3.01 16.40
CA LEU A 429 -16.97 2.19 16.47
C LEU A 429 -17.28 0.81 17.08
N ASP A 430 -17.97 0.76 18.22
CA ASP A 430 -18.34 -0.49 18.89
C ASP A 430 -19.25 -1.38 18.02
N THR A 431 -20.13 -0.76 17.23
CA THR A 431 -21.00 -1.47 16.29
C THR A 431 -20.17 -2.05 15.15
N TRP A 432 -19.34 -1.24 14.49
CA TRP A 432 -18.47 -1.69 13.41
C TRP A 432 -17.52 -2.80 13.87
N SER A 433 -16.88 -2.65 15.03
CA SER A 433 -15.95 -3.64 15.59
C SER A 433 -16.61 -5.00 15.81
N ARG A 434 -17.84 -5.03 16.34
CA ARG A 434 -18.61 -6.29 16.48
C ARG A 434 -18.97 -6.92 15.14
N GLU A 435 -19.27 -6.12 14.13
CA GLU A 435 -19.61 -6.62 12.80
C GLU A 435 -18.41 -7.24 12.09
N VAL A 436 -17.26 -6.57 12.08
CA VAL A 436 -16.05 -7.09 11.41
C VAL A 436 -15.50 -8.31 12.14
N GLU A 437 -15.62 -8.35 13.47
CA GLU A 437 -15.19 -9.49 14.27
C GLU A 437 -16.09 -10.71 14.04
N ARG A 438 -17.41 -10.51 14.00
CA ARG A 438 -18.35 -11.58 13.62
C ARG A 438 -18.04 -12.13 12.23
N ASP A 439 -17.64 -11.31 11.27
CA ASP A 439 -17.24 -11.77 9.93
C ASP A 439 -15.91 -12.53 9.95
N ARG A 440 -14.97 -12.12 10.81
CA ARG A 440 -13.67 -12.78 10.96
C ARG A 440 -13.80 -14.20 11.46
N THR A 441 -14.68 -14.46 12.42
CA THR A 441 -14.81 -15.76 13.08
C THR A 441 -15.83 -16.72 12.43
N ARG A 442 -16.41 -16.34 11.28
CA ARG A 442 -17.30 -17.21 10.49
C ARG A 442 -16.58 -18.39 9.86
#